data_AF-A0AA43FE42-F1
#
_entry.id   AF-A0AA43FE42-F1
#
_cell.length_a   1.000
_cell.length_b   1.000
_cell.length_c   1.000
_cell.angle_alpha   90.00
_cell.angle_beta   90.00
_cell.angle_gamma   90.00
#
_symmetry.space_group_name_H-M   'P 1'
#
loop_
_entity.id
_entity.type
_entity.pdbx_description
1 polymer ?
#
loop_
_entity_poly.entity_id
_entity_poly.type
_entity_poly.pdbx_seq_one_letter_code
_entity_poly.pdbx_strand_id
1 'polypeptide(L)'
;MNLRLATTRAWHRLRRPLTRNRWLFMWLSRRRGSRANLLVRPDSVLLIEAPMRSGNTFAVASFWLGNGREGHVARHVHTPAHVLEAVRLRVPALVLVREPRAVAISHVLRRPALTVRDSLIDYVDFFTTIEKVRDQIVAIEFETLISDFPGVIATLNAKYGQTFASRVMDDEFEQDVTTLVEEMNRAESASDGKIDELRVARPSAARQTLRKGPEMELERPRAQAALAKATAVYERWK
;
A
#
# COMPACT_ATOMS: atom_id res chain seq x y z
N MET A 1 28.58 1.05 7.82
CA MET A 1 27.10 1.20 7.76
C MET A 1 26.78 2.70 7.82
N ASN A 2 26.16 3.27 6.79
CA ASN A 2 25.93 4.73 6.69
C ASN A 2 25.02 5.21 7.84
N LEU A 3 25.49 6.14 8.69
CA LEU A 3 24.77 6.60 9.89
C LEU A 3 23.35 7.06 9.58
N ARG A 4 23.12 7.68 8.41
CA ARG A 4 21.79 8.15 7.97
C ARG A 4 20.79 7.00 7.72
N LEU A 5 21.26 5.86 7.24
CA LEU A 5 20.40 4.68 7.04
C LEU A 5 20.03 4.04 8.38
N ALA A 6 21.00 3.96 9.29
CA ALA A 6 20.78 3.41 10.63
C ALA A 6 19.77 4.24 11.44
N THR A 7 19.87 5.58 11.40
CA THR A 7 18.92 6.48 12.07
C THR A 7 17.52 6.38 11.45
N THR A 8 17.42 6.32 10.12
CA THR A 8 16.14 6.13 9.41
C THR A 8 15.46 4.81 9.83
N ARG A 9 16.23 3.73 9.93
CA ARG A 9 15.72 2.42 10.36
C ARG A 9 15.32 2.40 11.84
N ALA A 10 16.11 3.00 12.71
CA ALA A 10 15.79 3.11 14.13
C ALA A 10 14.48 3.88 14.33
N TRP A 11 14.34 5.04 13.67
CA TRP A 11 13.10 5.81 13.65
C TRP A 11 11.92 5.01 13.10
N HIS A 12 12.13 4.26 12.02
CA HIS A 12 11.12 3.37 11.44
C HIS A 12 10.57 2.37 12.46
N ARG A 13 11.44 1.73 13.24
CA ARG A 13 11.04 0.78 14.28
C ARG A 13 10.35 1.47 15.45
N LEU A 14 10.87 2.62 15.88
CA LEU A 14 10.32 3.39 17.01
C LEU A 14 8.89 3.88 16.75
N ARG A 15 8.56 4.23 15.51
CA ARG A 15 7.21 4.74 15.17
C ARG A 15 6.15 3.66 14.98
N ARG A 16 6.49 2.36 14.95
CA ARG A 16 5.51 1.28 14.70
C ARG A 16 4.36 1.22 15.71
N PRO A 17 4.56 1.39 17.02
CA PRO A 17 3.44 1.49 17.96
C PRO A 17 2.50 2.66 17.63
N LEU A 18 3.04 3.76 17.10
CA LEU A 18 2.25 4.93 16.71
C LEU A 18 1.32 4.59 15.54
N THR A 19 1.80 3.85 14.54
CA THR A 19 1.00 3.50 13.35
C THR A 19 -0.13 2.50 13.65
N ARG A 20 -0.07 1.81 14.79
CA ARG A 20 -1.12 0.90 15.27
C ARG A 20 -2.19 1.63 16.11
N ASN A 21 -1.84 2.75 16.73
CA ASN A 21 -2.78 3.55 17.50
C ASN A 21 -3.42 4.64 16.62
N ARG A 22 -4.69 4.43 16.27
CA ARG A 22 -5.48 5.36 15.43
C ARG A 22 -5.42 6.80 15.92
N TRP A 23 -5.66 7.05 17.20
CA TRP A 23 -5.73 8.42 17.74
C TRP A 23 -4.39 9.14 17.61
N LEU A 24 -3.32 8.50 18.07
CA LEU A 24 -1.99 9.11 18.07
C LEU A 24 -1.48 9.30 16.64
N PHE A 25 -1.73 8.32 15.76
CA PHE A 25 -1.37 8.40 14.36
C PHE A 25 -2.07 9.56 13.64
N MET A 26 -3.40 9.66 13.76
CA MET A 26 -4.19 10.68 13.08
C MET A 26 -3.86 12.08 13.60
N TRP A 27 -3.68 12.23 14.92
CA TRP A 27 -3.30 13.51 15.52
C TRP A 27 -1.93 13.99 15.06
N LEU A 28 -0.91 13.11 15.10
CA LEU A 28 0.44 13.44 14.61
C LEU A 28 0.43 13.80 13.12
N SER A 29 -0.26 12.99 12.32
CA SER A 29 -0.27 13.15 10.85
C SER A 29 -0.98 14.43 10.41
N ARG A 30 -2.06 14.82 11.09
CA ARG A 30 -2.77 16.09 10.83
C ARG A 30 -1.95 17.33 11.22
N ARG A 31 -1.14 17.25 12.28
CA ARG A 31 -0.32 18.38 12.75
C ARG A 31 1.03 18.54 12.03
N ARG A 32 1.60 17.46 11.50
CA ARG A 32 3.00 17.45 11.00
C ARG A 32 3.14 17.15 9.51
N GLY A 33 2.08 16.82 8.78
CA GLY A 33 2.21 16.08 7.53
C GLY A 33 2.11 16.90 6.24
N SER A 34 3.15 16.85 5.41
CA SER A 34 3.08 17.12 3.95
C SER A 34 2.16 16.17 3.17
N ARG A 35 1.60 15.15 3.86
CA ARG A 35 0.66 14.15 3.32
C ARG A 35 -0.74 14.24 3.95
N ALA A 36 -1.06 15.34 4.65
CA ALA A 36 -2.35 15.52 5.30
C ALA A 36 -3.54 15.52 4.31
N ASN A 37 -3.28 15.84 3.04
CA ASN A 37 -4.23 15.76 1.93
C ASN A 37 -4.51 14.32 1.44
N LEU A 38 -3.79 13.33 1.94
CA LEU A 38 -4.00 11.91 1.61
C LEU A 38 -4.71 11.15 2.74
N LEU A 39 -4.86 11.78 3.90
CA LEU A 39 -5.54 11.20 5.06
C LEU A 39 -7.05 11.21 4.86
N VAL A 40 -7.70 10.16 5.35
CA VAL A 40 -9.14 10.03 5.37
C VAL A 40 -9.80 11.12 6.19
N ARG A 41 -10.91 11.61 5.65
CA ARG A 41 -11.72 12.72 6.13
C ARG A 41 -13.20 12.36 5.96
N PRO A 42 -14.13 13.03 6.66
CA PRO A 42 -15.56 12.73 6.57
C PRO A 42 -16.15 12.82 5.16
N ASP A 43 -15.57 13.65 4.30
CA ASP A 43 -15.94 13.86 2.89
C ASP A 43 -15.18 12.95 1.90
N SER A 44 -14.40 11.99 2.41
CA SER A 44 -13.70 11.04 1.54
C SER A 44 -14.69 10.08 0.90
N VAL A 45 -14.60 9.92 -0.42
CA VAL A 45 -15.46 9.00 -1.17
C VAL A 45 -15.02 7.55 -0.99
N LEU A 46 -13.71 7.32 -0.86
CA LEU A 46 -13.11 6.00 -0.75
C LEU A 46 -11.74 6.10 -0.06
N LEU A 47 -11.42 5.10 0.77
CA LEU A 47 -10.07 4.80 1.21
C LEU A 47 -9.51 3.64 0.38
N ILE A 48 -8.31 3.80 -0.17
CA ILE A 48 -7.53 2.71 -0.78
C ILE A 48 -6.22 2.56 -0.02
N GLU A 49 -6.05 1.46 0.70
CA GLU A 49 -4.87 1.22 1.54
C GLU A 49 -4.36 -0.20 1.48
N ALA A 50 -3.09 -0.37 1.82
CA ALA A 50 -2.43 -1.65 1.94
C ALA A 50 -1.04 -1.47 2.56
N PRO A 51 -0.35 -2.55 2.96
CA PRO A 51 1.10 -2.50 3.11
C PRO A 51 1.76 -1.90 1.86
N MET A 52 2.82 -1.12 2.07
CA MET A 52 3.52 -0.45 0.97
C MET A 52 3.93 -1.48 -0.09
N ARG A 53 3.70 -1.16 -1.38
CA ARG A 53 4.01 -2.01 -2.55
C ARG A 53 3.01 -3.14 -2.86
N SER A 54 1.78 -3.06 -2.36
CA SER A 54 0.72 -4.03 -2.67
C SER A 54 -0.24 -3.65 -3.81
N GLY A 55 0.09 -2.63 -4.63
CA GLY A 55 -0.74 -2.23 -5.78
C GLY A 55 -1.57 -0.95 -5.62
N ASN A 56 -1.37 -0.19 -4.53
CA ASN A 56 -2.20 1.00 -4.24
C ASN A 56 -2.26 2.03 -5.40
N THR A 57 -1.12 2.34 -6.02
CA THR A 57 -1.06 3.32 -7.11
C THR A 57 -1.88 2.86 -8.32
N PHE A 58 -1.85 1.55 -8.62
CA PHE A 58 -2.68 0.98 -9.68
C PHE A 58 -4.16 1.09 -9.32
N ALA A 59 -4.56 0.66 -8.13
CA ALA A 59 -5.96 0.73 -7.69
C ALA A 59 -6.53 2.17 -7.73
N VAL A 60 -5.74 3.17 -7.31
CA VAL A 60 -6.15 4.58 -7.36
C VAL A 60 -6.27 5.06 -8.81
N ALA A 61 -5.30 4.72 -9.68
CA ALA A 61 -5.35 5.09 -11.09
C ALA A 61 -6.56 4.46 -11.79
N SER A 62 -6.78 3.16 -11.61
CA SER A 62 -7.93 2.43 -12.15
C SER A 62 -9.26 3.01 -11.67
N PHE A 63 -9.36 3.37 -10.38
CA PHE A 63 -10.54 4.04 -9.83
C PHE A 63 -10.79 5.40 -10.50
N TRP A 64 -9.74 6.20 -10.67
CA TRP A 64 -9.83 7.51 -11.32
C TRP A 64 -10.18 7.44 -12.80
N LEU A 65 -9.76 6.40 -13.53
CA LEU A 65 -10.17 6.20 -14.91
C LEU A 65 -11.68 5.96 -15.05
N GLY A 66 -12.30 5.30 -14.07
CA GLY A 66 -13.74 5.08 -14.06
C GLY A 66 -14.56 6.25 -13.52
N ASN A 67 -14.04 6.97 -12.52
CA ASN A 67 -14.84 7.94 -11.72
C ASN A 67 -14.36 9.39 -11.86
N GLY A 68 -13.30 9.64 -12.63
CA GLY A 68 -12.60 10.91 -12.62
C GLY A 68 -11.82 11.15 -11.32
N ARG A 69 -11.31 12.37 -11.16
CA ARG A 69 -10.51 12.79 -10.00
C ARG A 69 -11.30 13.70 -9.05
N GLU A 70 -12.61 13.79 -9.27
CA GLU A 70 -13.54 14.51 -8.41
C GLU A 70 -13.82 13.70 -7.14
N GLY A 71 -13.89 14.38 -6.01
CA GLY A 71 -14.01 13.73 -4.70
C GLY A 71 -12.67 13.28 -4.11
N HIS A 72 -12.65 13.18 -2.78
CA HIS A 72 -11.42 12.91 -2.05
C HIS A 72 -11.19 11.40 -1.86
N VAL A 73 -10.16 10.85 -2.53
CA VAL A 73 -9.68 9.47 -2.32
C VAL A 73 -8.51 9.44 -1.34
N ALA A 74 -8.75 8.94 -0.13
CA ALA A 74 -7.73 8.76 0.90
C ALA A 74 -6.81 7.58 0.54
N ARG A 75 -5.49 7.73 0.69
CA ARG A 75 -4.51 6.75 0.15
C ARG A 75 -3.07 6.92 0.67
N HIS A 76 -2.20 5.96 0.35
CA HIS A 76 -0.73 6.09 0.36
C HIS A 76 -0.08 6.53 1.68
N VAL A 77 -0.75 6.22 2.79
CA VAL A 77 -0.21 6.40 4.13
C VAL A 77 0.34 5.08 4.66
N HIS A 78 -0.18 3.94 4.20
CA HIS A 78 0.30 2.58 4.48
C HIS A 78 0.32 2.24 5.97
N THR A 79 -0.73 2.64 6.70
CA THR A 79 -0.85 2.31 8.12
C THR A 79 -2.21 1.72 8.46
N PRO A 80 -2.27 0.76 9.40
CA PRO A 80 -3.55 0.20 9.82
C PRO A 80 -4.44 1.23 10.51
N ALA A 81 -3.85 2.22 11.20
CA ALA A 81 -4.57 3.35 11.77
C ALA A 81 -5.44 4.10 10.74
N HIS A 82 -5.00 4.17 9.49
CA HIS A 82 -5.74 4.84 8.42
C HIS A 82 -7.03 4.09 8.08
N VAL A 83 -6.95 2.75 7.98
CA VAL A 83 -8.11 1.86 7.79
C VAL A 83 -9.08 1.96 8.97
N LEU A 84 -8.56 1.89 10.20
CA LEU A 84 -9.39 2.03 11.39
C LEU A 84 -10.13 3.38 11.46
N GLU A 85 -9.52 4.44 10.93
CA GLU A 85 -10.15 5.76 10.87
C GLU A 85 -11.22 5.83 9.78
N ALA A 86 -11.03 5.23 8.61
CA ALA A 86 -12.06 5.15 7.58
C ALA A 86 -13.31 4.40 8.09
N VAL A 87 -13.12 3.26 8.75
CA VAL A 87 -14.21 2.50 9.36
C VAL A 87 -14.96 3.36 10.39
N ARG A 88 -14.24 4.09 11.25
CA ARG A 88 -14.86 5.01 12.22
C ARG A 88 -15.68 6.10 11.55
N LEU A 89 -15.18 6.65 10.44
CA LEU A 89 -15.83 7.71 9.67
C LEU A 89 -16.93 7.17 8.73
N ARG A 90 -17.13 5.84 8.67
CA ARG A 90 -18.03 5.17 7.73
C ARG A 90 -17.71 5.48 6.26
N VAL A 91 -16.43 5.70 5.98
CA VAL A 91 -15.92 5.86 4.61
C VAL A 91 -15.68 4.46 4.02
N PRO A 92 -16.15 4.16 2.80
CA PRO A 92 -15.83 2.91 2.10
C PRO A 92 -14.33 2.65 2.08
N ALA A 93 -13.91 1.41 2.32
CA ALA A 93 -12.49 1.06 2.40
C ALA A 93 -12.16 -0.18 1.59
N LEU A 94 -11.28 0.00 0.60
CA LEU A 94 -10.62 -1.04 -0.16
C LEU A 94 -9.22 -1.30 0.43
N VAL A 95 -8.98 -2.53 0.86
CA VAL A 95 -7.69 -2.99 1.36
C VAL A 95 -7.08 -4.01 0.41
N LEU A 96 -5.86 -3.75 -0.06
CA LEU A 96 -5.18 -4.66 -0.99
C LEU A 96 -4.32 -5.68 -0.24
N VAL A 97 -4.43 -6.94 -0.66
CA VAL A 97 -3.71 -8.08 -0.11
C VAL A 97 -2.77 -8.59 -1.20
N ARG A 98 -1.49 -8.76 -0.88
CA ARG A 98 -0.49 -9.24 -1.84
C ARG A 98 0.46 -10.22 -1.17
N GLU A 99 0.96 -11.18 -1.93
CA GLU A 99 1.97 -12.13 -1.49
C GLU A 99 3.14 -11.43 -0.77
N PRO A 100 3.46 -11.83 0.48
CA PRO A 100 4.34 -11.07 1.37
C PRO A 100 5.80 -11.03 0.92
N ARG A 101 6.31 -12.06 0.25
CA ARG A 101 7.68 -12.08 -0.30
C ARG A 101 7.84 -11.01 -1.37
N ALA A 102 6.89 -10.90 -2.31
CA ALA A 102 6.86 -9.89 -3.36
C ALA A 102 6.76 -8.47 -2.78
N VAL A 103 5.92 -8.29 -1.76
CA VAL A 103 5.83 -7.02 -1.02
C VAL A 103 7.17 -6.67 -0.38
N ALA A 104 7.78 -7.60 0.37
CA ALA A 104 9.01 -7.35 1.10
C ALA A 104 10.18 -6.97 0.19
N ILE A 105 10.39 -7.71 -0.90
CA ILE A 105 11.44 -7.40 -1.89
C ILE A 105 11.20 -6.02 -2.51
N SER A 106 9.97 -5.76 -2.99
CA SER A 106 9.62 -4.49 -3.61
C SER A 106 9.76 -3.30 -2.65
N HIS A 107 9.46 -3.50 -1.36
CA HIS A 107 9.51 -2.47 -0.35
C HIS A 107 10.95 -2.09 -0.02
N VAL A 108 11.85 -3.04 0.21
CA VAL A 108 13.25 -2.73 0.52
C VAL A 108 13.99 -2.13 -0.67
N LEU A 109 13.64 -2.53 -1.90
CA LEU A 109 14.16 -1.87 -3.10
C LEU A 109 13.76 -0.39 -3.15
N ARG A 110 12.52 -0.08 -2.75
CA ARG A 110 12.03 1.30 -2.68
C ARG A 110 12.57 2.07 -1.47
N ARG A 111 12.89 1.37 -0.37
CA ARG A 111 13.37 1.92 0.90
C ARG A 111 14.62 1.15 1.37
N PRO A 112 15.80 1.37 0.77
CA PRO A 112 17.01 0.59 1.08
C PRO A 112 17.53 0.71 2.52
N ALA A 113 16.98 1.64 3.31
CA ALA A 113 17.27 1.74 4.75
C ALA A 113 16.61 0.62 5.57
N LEU A 114 15.55 -0.01 5.03
CA LEU A 114 14.79 -1.06 5.70
C LEU A 114 15.30 -2.44 5.29
N THR A 115 15.12 -3.39 6.19
CA THR A 115 15.43 -4.80 5.96
C THR A 115 14.20 -5.55 5.48
N VAL A 116 14.37 -6.70 4.82
CA VAL A 116 13.25 -7.57 4.41
C VAL A 116 12.41 -7.92 5.63
N ARG A 117 13.09 -8.23 6.74
CA ARG A 117 12.43 -8.51 8.02
C ARG A 117 11.58 -7.34 8.51
N ASP A 118 12.08 -6.10 8.41
CA ASP A 118 11.28 -4.92 8.81
C ASP A 118 9.99 -4.85 7.98
N SER A 119 10.08 -5.05 6.66
CA SER A 119 8.90 -5.03 5.79
C SER A 119 7.90 -6.14 6.11
N LEU A 120 8.36 -7.36 6.36
CA LEU A 120 7.49 -8.49 6.70
C LEU A 120 6.79 -8.28 8.04
N ILE A 121 7.49 -7.66 9.00
CA ILE A 121 6.87 -7.34 10.27
C ILE A 121 5.82 -6.24 10.10
N ASP A 122 6.07 -5.20 9.29
CA ASP A 122 5.06 -4.18 9.00
C ASP A 122 3.81 -4.77 8.35
N TYR A 123 4.00 -5.74 7.45
CA TYR A 123 2.91 -6.48 6.81
C TYR A 123 2.04 -7.20 7.85
N VAL A 124 2.68 -7.96 8.75
CA VAL A 124 1.98 -8.66 9.84
C VAL A 124 1.26 -7.66 10.74
N ASP A 125 1.93 -6.59 11.17
CA ASP A 125 1.35 -5.55 12.01
C ASP A 125 0.13 -4.90 11.37
N PHE A 126 0.17 -4.64 10.05
CA PHE A 126 -0.91 -4.01 9.31
C PHE A 126 -2.18 -4.86 9.41
N PHE A 127 -2.14 -6.09 8.90
CA PHE A 127 -3.30 -6.97 8.83
C PHE A 127 -3.80 -7.41 10.20
N THR A 128 -2.90 -7.77 11.12
CA THR A 128 -3.31 -8.15 12.48
C THR A 128 -3.98 -7.01 13.23
N THR A 129 -3.63 -5.75 12.96
CA THR A 129 -4.26 -4.60 13.61
C THR A 129 -5.67 -4.32 13.06
N ILE A 130 -5.91 -4.57 11.77
CA ILE A 130 -7.21 -4.33 11.11
C ILE A 130 -8.13 -5.55 11.12
N GLU A 131 -7.67 -6.72 11.60
CA GLU A 131 -8.47 -7.95 11.69
C GLU A 131 -9.83 -7.72 12.38
N LYS A 132 -9.84 -6.94 13.46
CA LYS A 132 -11.07 -6.61 14.21
C LYS A 132 -12.12 -5.80 13.43
N VAL A 133 -11.75 -5.22 12.29
CA VAL A 133 -12.66 -4.49 11.39
C VAL A 133 -12.77 -5.14 10.02
N ARG A 134 -12.30 -6.38 9.87
CA ARG A 134 -12.27 -7.10 8.59
C ARG A 134 -13.65 -7.13 7.90
N ASP A 135 -14.70 -7.42 8.65
CA ASP A 135 -16.07 -7.50 8.09
C ASP A 135 -16.64 -6.14 7.67
N GLN A 136 -15.99 -5.03 8.05
CA GLN A 136 -16.40 -3.66 7.72
C GLN A 136 -15.64 -3.10 6.51
N ILE A 137 -14.70 -3.87 5.94
CA ILE A 137 -13.88 -3.49 4.79
C ILE A 137 -14.07 -4.44 3.60
N VAL A 138 -13.64 -4.01 2.41
CA VAL A 138 -13.44 -4.89 1.25
C VAL A 138 -11.94 -5.18 1.17
N ALA A 139 -11.56 -6.45 1.27
CA ALA A 139 -10.19 -6.90 1.06
C ALA A 139 -10.10 -7.63 -0.28
N ILE A 140 -9.09 -7.31 -1.10
CA ILE A 140 -8.95 -7.84 -2.47
C ILE A 140 -7.50 -8.25 -2.71
N GLU A 141 -7.32 -9.42 -3.32
CA GLU A 141 -6.01 -9.89 -3.77
C GLU A 141 -5.45 -9.04 -4.92
N PHE A 142 -4.14 -8.83 -4.92
CA PHE A 142 -3.45 -8.06 -5.95
C PHE A 142 -3.67 -8.63 -7.34
N GLU A 143 -3.73 -9.95 -7.46
CA GLU A 143 -3.99 -10.69 -8.68
C GLU A 143 -5.39 -10.36 -9.23
N THR A 144 -6.42 -10.41 -8.39
CA THR A 144 -7.79 -9.98 -8.76
C THR A 144 -7.84 -8.50 -9.12
N LEU A 145 -7.12 -7.65 -8.38
CA LEU A 145 -7.06 -6.22 -8.67
C LEU A 145 -6.59 -5.94 -10.10
N ILE A 146 -5.57 -6.66 -10.57
CA ILE A 146 -4.98 -6.45 -11.91
C ILE A 146 -5.64 -7.27 -13.02
N SER A 147 -6.49 -8.25 -12.70
CA SER A 147 -7.18 -9.07 -13.70
C SER A 147 -8.67 -8.75 -13.85
N ASP A 148 -9.32 -8.23 -12.79
CA ASP A 148 -10.76 -7.95 -12.75
C ASP A 148 -11.08 -6.76 -11.83
N PHE A 149 -10.59 -5.57 -12.20
CA PHE A 149 -10.95 -4.34 -11.51
C PHE A 149 -12.45 -4.02 -11.55
N PRO A 150 -13.21 -4.28 -12.64
CA PRO A 150 -14.68 -4.16 -12.63
C PRO A 150 -15.36 -4.96 -11.53
N GLY A 151 -14.96 -6.22 -11.30
CA GLY A 151 -15.46 -7.04 -10.19
C GLY A 151 -15.13 -6.46 -8.81
N VAL A 152 -13.95 -5.85 -8.65
CA VAL A 152 -13.59 -5.12 -7.42
C VAL A 152 -14.54 -3.96 -7.15
N ILE A 153 -14.85 -3.16 -8.17
CA ILE A 153 -15.80 -2.05 -8.06
C ILE A 153 -17.21 -2.55 -7.74
N ALA A 154 -17.66 -3.62 -8.39
CA ALA A 154 -18.95 -4.24 -8.10
C ALA A 154 -19.04 -4.70 -6.63
N THR A 155 -17.97 -5.29 -6.10
CA THR A 155 -17.88 -5.71 -4.69
C THR A 155 -17.97 -4.53 -3.73
N LEU A 156 -17.27 -3.43 -4.02
CA LEU A 156 -17.35 -2.19 -3.24
C LEU A 156 -18.76 -1.61 -3.23
N ASN A 157 -19.38 -1.52 -4.41
CA ASN A 157 -20.73 -1.01 -4.58
C ASN A 157 -21.74 -1.84 -3.80
N ALA A 158 -21.66 -3.18 -3.91
CA ALA A 158 -22.54 -4.09 -3.19
C ALA A 158 -22.39 -3.98 -1.66
N LYS A 159 -21.16 -3.87 -1.15
CA LYS A 159 -20.93 -3.78 0.30
C LYS A 159 -21.37 -2.44 0.89
N TYR A 160 -21.11 -1.35 0.19
CA TYR A 160 -21.27 0.00 0.73
C TYR A 160 -22.50 0.76 0.19
N GLY A 161 -23.28 0.16 -0.71
CA GLY A 161 -24.40 0.84 -1.37
C GLY A 161 -23.94 1.99 -2.26
N GLN A 162 -22.76 1.86 -2.87
CA GLN A 162 -22.17 2.89 -3.73
C GLN A 162 -22.47 2.64 -5.20
N THR A 163 -22.21 3.64 -6.03
CA THR A 163 -22.39 3.58 -7.50
C THR A 163 -21.12 3.99 -8.23
N PHE A 164 -19.97 3.52 -7.76
CA PHE A 164 -18.70 3.77 -8.44
C PHE A 164 -18.71 3.12 -9.82
N ALA A 165 -18.19 3.84 -10.80
CA ALA A 165 -17.99 3.35 -12.15
C ALA A 165 -16.67 2.59 -12.27
N SER A 166 -16.59 1.70 -13.26
CA SER A 166 -15.36 1.03 -13.67
C SER A 166 -15.28 1.02 -15.18
N ARG A 167 -14.06 1.01 -15.72
CA ARG A 167 -13.79 0.86 -17.15
C ARG A 167 -13.46 -0.60 -17.45
N VAL A 168 -13.78 -1.06 -18.65
CA VAL A 168 -13.35 -2.38 -19.14
C VAL A 168 -11.83 -2.42 -19.21
N MET A 169 -11.24 -3.55 -18.83
CA MET A 169 -9.79 -3.76 -18.85
C MET A 169 -9.37 -4.26 -20.23
N ASP A 170 -9.27 -3.33 -21.19
CA ASP A 170 -8.73 -3.54 -22.53
C ASP A 170 -7.32 -2.93 -22.67
N ASP A 171 -6.71 -3.09 -23.84
CA ASP A 171 -5.37 -2.58 -24.12
C ASP A 171 -5.26 -1.06 -23.92
N GLU A 172 -6.34 -0.31 -24.16
CA GLU A 172 -6.39 1.14 -23.97
C GLU A 172 -6.37 1.50 -22.48
N PHE A 173 -7.18 0.80 -21.67
CA PHE A 173 -7.14 0.90 -20.22
C PHE A 173 -5.75 0.59 -19.65
N GLU A 174 -5.07 -0.45 -20.16
CA GLU A 174 -3.72 -0.80 -19.71
C GLU A 174 -2.70 0.32 -20.00
N GLN A 175 -2.80 0.97 -21.15
CA GLN A 175 -1.96 2.11 -21.51
C GLN A 175 -2.24 3.32 -20.61
N ASP A 176 -3.51 3.63 -20.40
CA ASP A 176 -3.94 4.77 -19.58
C ASP A 176 -3.54 4.60 -18.11
N VAL A 177 -3.81 3.42 -17.54
CA VAL A 177 -3.45 3.14 -16.14
C VAL A 177 -1.94 3.14 -15.96
N THR A 178 -1.17 2.62 -16.92
CA THR A 178 0.29 2.65 -16.88
C THR A 178 0.79 4.10 -16.88
N THR A 179 0.24 4.95 -17.75
CA THR A 179 0.59 6.37 -17.85
C THR A 179 0.31 7.10 -16.53
N LEU A 180 -0.88 6.91 -15.96
CA LEU A 180 -1.26 7.50 -14.67
C LEU A 180 -0.39 6.99 -13.51
N VAL A 181 -0.09 5.70 -13.47
CA VAL A 181 0.78 5.11 -12.46
C VAL A 181 2.18 5.71 -12.55
N GLU A 182 2.73 5.93 -13.75
CA GLU A 182 4.02 6.59 -13.94
C GLU A 182 3.99 8.06 -13.46
N GLU A 183 2.93 8.82 -13.80
CA GLU A 183 2.72 10.19 -13.32
C GLU A 183 2.70 10.26 -11.79
N MET A 184 1.88 9.42 -11.15
CA MET A 184 1.74 9.37 -9.70
C MET A 184 3.06 9.00 -9.01
N ASN A 185 3.76 8.00 -9.54
CA ASN A 185 5.06 7.61 -9.02
C ASN A 185 6.07 8.76 -9.12
N ARG A 186 6.07 9.53 -10.23
CA ARG A 186 6.95 10.70 -10.40
C ARG A 186 6.64 11.79 -9.37
N ALA A 187 5.36 12.12 -9.18
CA ALA A 187 4.93 13.12 -8.20
C ALA A 187 5.36 12.75 -6.77
N GLU A 188 5.10 11.51 -6.33
CA GLU A 188 5.53 11.03 -5.01
C GLU A 188 7.04 11.06 -4.81
N SER A 189 7.79 10.91 -5.90
CA SER A 189 9.25 10.90 -5.88
C SER A 189 9.85 12.27 -5.68
N ALA A 190 9.28 13.26 -6.36
CA ALA A 190 9.62 14.66 -6.17
C ALA A 190 9.34 15.09 -4.72
N SER A 191 8.19 14.68 -4.15
CA SER A 191 7.83 15.00 -2.77
C SER A 191 8.71 14.30 -1.72
N ASP A 192 9.24 13.11 -2.01
CA ASP A 192 10.16 12.37 -1.12
C ASP A 192 11.62 12.85 -1.22
N GLY A 193 11.92 13.88 -2.05
CA GLY A 193 13.26 14.45 -2.21
C GLY A 193 14.30 13.47 -2.78
N LYS A 194 13.83 12.37 -3.40
CA LYS A 194 14.66 11.36 -4.04
C LYS A 194 14.15 11.16 -5.45
N ILE A 195 14.87 11.67 -6.44
CA ILE A 195 14.80 11.18 -7.82
C ILE A 195 15.57 9.86 -7.80
N ASP A 196 14.91 8.76 -8.12
CA ASP A 196 15.53 7.43 -8.12
C ASP A 196 15.04 6.76 -9.39
N GLU A 197 15.97 6.56 -10.32
CA GLU A 197 15.77 6.03 -11.67
C GLU A 197 15.31 4.55 -11.66
N LEU A 198 15.29 3.90 -10.48
CA LEU A 198 14.86 2.52 -10.27
C LEU A 198 13.33 2.30 -10.24
N ARG A 199 12.53 3.32 -10.62
CA ARG A 199 11.12 3.45 -10.23
C ARG A 199 10.06 3.01 -11.24
N VAL A 200 10.39 2.84 -12.51
CA VAL A 200 9.39 2.42 -13.52
C VAL A 200 9.12 0.92 -13.35
N ALA A 201 7.87 0.49 -13.52
CA ALA A 201 7.48 -0.93 -13.54
C ALA A 201 8.00 -1.68 -14.79
N ARG A 202 9.06 -1.19 -15.44
CA ARG A 202 9.70 -1.88 -16.56
C ARG A 202 10.71 -2.91 -16.01
N PRO A 203 10.65 -4.18 -16.45
CA PRO A 203 11.70 -5.15 -16.16
C PRO A 203 13.00 -4.71 -16.86
N SER A 204 13.97 -4.21 -16.10
CA SER A 204 15.33 -3.95 -16.61
C SER A 204 16.31 -4.96 -16.02
N ALA A 205 17.36 -5.29 -16.78
CA ALA A 205 18.44 -6.18 -16.32
C ALA A 205 19.06 -5.70 -14.99
N ALA A 206 19.16 -4.38 -14.80
CA ALA A 206 19.60 -3.76 -13.55
C ALA A 206 18.73 -4.15 -12.33
N ARG A 207 17.41 -4.33 -12.52
CA ARG A 207 16.49 -4.71 -11.44
C ARG A 207 16.67 -6.17 -11.00
N GLN A 208 17.00 -7.07 -11.93
CA GLN A 208 17.28 -8.47 -11.60
C GLN A 208 18.51 -8.59 -10.68
N THR A 209 19.56 -7.80 -10.95
CA THR A 209 20.76 -7.77 -10.09
C THR A 209 20.45 -7.20 -8.70
N LEU A 210 19.62 -6.15 -8.62
CA LEU A 210 19.24 -5.54 -7.33
C LEU A 210 18.35 -6.42 -6.46
N ARG A 211 17.61 -7.36 -7.04
CA ARG A 211 16.77 -8.32 -6.30
C ARG A 211 17.57 -9.37 -5.54
N LYS A 212 18.78 -9.71 -6.01
CA LYS A 212 19.63 -10.74 -5.39
C LYS A 212 19.91 -10.46 -3.90
N GLY A 213 20.16 -9.20 -3.53
CA GLY A 213 20.44 -8.83 -2.15
C GLY A 213 19.26 -9.12 -1.20
N PRO A 214 18.06 -8.54 -1.43
CA PRO A 214 16.85 -8.88 -0.69
C PRO A 214 16.48 -10.37 -0.70
N GLU A 215 16.66 -11.06 -1.83
CA GLU A 215 16.43 -12.50 -1.93
C GLU A 215 17.37 -13.29 -1.01
N MET A 216 18.66 -12.98 -1.00
CA MET A 216 19.60 -13.58 -0.04
C MET A 216 19.27 -13.24 1.41
N GLU A 217 18.70 -12.06 1.68
CA GLU A 217 18.25 -11.70 3.02
C GLU A 217 17.05 -12.55 3.47
N LEU A 218 16.11 -12.85 2.57
CA LEU A 218 14.95 -13.71 2.84
C LEU A 218 15.36 -15.08 3.35
N GLU A 219 16.47 -15.63 2.83
CA GLU A 219 16.99 -16.95 3.23
C GLU A 219 17.55 -16.99 4.66
N ARG A 220 17.74 -15.84 5.32
CA ARG A 220 18.25 -15.82 6.69
C ARG A 220 17.17 -16.32 7.66
N PRO A 221 17.51 -17.08 8.72
CA PRO A 221 16.53 -17.68 9.62
C PRO A 221 15.51 -16.69 10.22
N ARG A 222 15.96 -15.49 10.59
CA ARG A 222 15.08 -14.44 11.15
C ARG A 222 14.11 -13.84 10.12
N ALA A 223 14.49 -13.81 8.84
CA ALA A 223 13.64 -13.35 7.75
C ALA A 223 12.66 -14.46 7.35
N GLN A 224 13.11 -15.71 7.23
CA GLN A 224 12.24 -16.88 7.03
C GLN A 224 11.16 -16.99 8.11
N ALA A 225 11.51 -16.83 9.39
CA ALA A 225 10.53 -16.84 10.48
C ALA A 225 9.52 -15.68 10.40
N ALA A 226 9.93 -14.51 9.91
CA ALA A 226 9.01 -13.39 9.67
C ALA A 226 8.13 -13.64 8.44
N LEU A 227 8.68 -14.25 7.39
CA LEU A 227 7.98 -14.60 6.17
C LEU A 227 6.89 -15.63 6.47
N ALA A 228 7.20 -16.71 7.19
CA ALA A 228 6.21 -17.71 7.58
C ALA A 228 5.01 -17.08 8.32
N LYS A 229 5.26 -16.11 9.21
CA LYS A 229 4.19 -15.35 9.89
C LYS A 229 3.38 -14.49 8.92
N ALA A 230 4.05 -13.78 8.01
CA ALA A 230 3.40 -12.96 7.00
C ALA A 230 2.57 -13.79 6.02
N THR A 231 3.07 -14.96 5.60
CA THR A 231 2.36 -15.93 4.75
C THR A 231 1.13 -16.47 5.47
N ALA A 232 1.23 -16.85 6.74
CA ALA A 232 0.07 -17.29 7.51
C ALA A 232 -1.01 -16.19 7.65
N VAL A 233 -0.60 -14.92 7.70
CA VAL A 233 -1.52 -13.77 7.65
C VAL A 233 -2.13 -13.63 6.25
N TYR A 234 -1.31 -13.68 5.20
CA TYR A 234 -1.76 -13.60 3.81
C TYR A 234 -2.83 -14.65 3.49
N GLU A 235 -2.61 -15.92 3.84
CA GLU A 235 -3.58 -17.01 3.60
C GLU A 235 -4.92 -16.81 4.33
N ARG A 236 -4.93 -16.05 5.44
CA ARG A 236 -6.20 -15.71 6.10
C ARG A 236 -6.93 -14.58 5.40
N TRP A 237 -6.22 -13.71 4.68
CA TRP A 237 -6.75 -12.47 4.09
C TRP A 237 -7.04 -12.57 2.59
N LYS A 238 -6.49 -13.58 1.93
CA LYS A 238 -6.89 -14.02 0.60
C LYS A 238 -8.33 -14.55 0.61
#